data_AF-A0AAV3XAT3-F1
#
_entry.id   AF-A0AAV3XAT3-F1
#
_cell.length_a   1.000
_cell.length_b   1.000
_cell.length_c   1.000
_cell.angle_alpha   90.00
_cell.angle_beta   90.00
_cell.angle_gamma   90.00
#
_symmetry.space_group_name_H-M   'P 1'
#
loop_
_entity.id
_entity.type
_entity.pdbx_description
1 polymer ?
#
loop_
_entity_poly.entity_id
_entity_poly.type
_entity_poly.pdbx_seq_one_letter_code
_entity_poly.pdbx_strand_id
1 'polypeptide(L)'
;MLAKECGWIFPYENTCLVCDRPIKLSFDSEHRLHAEADLAIQFADGFSMYANHGQGVWLPKKYGKLHPKQWQAQWLLEEKNAEVRRVLIQGIGDERICQELQAIELDNWQEYTLLKINADVDEEQMYLTQVASYLFRSQDRLMANS
;
A
#
# COMPACT_ATOMS: atom_id res chain seq x y z
N MET A 1 -14.77 21.63 33.51
CA MET A 1 -13.36 21.56 33.05
C MET A 1 -13.38 20.93 31.67
N LEU A 2 -13.36 21.74 30.60
CA LEU A 2 -13.50 21.27 29.21
C LEU A 2 -12.44 20.21 28.84
N ALA A 3 -11.21 20.35 29.34
CA ALA A 3 -10.09 19.47 29.06
C ALA A 3 -10.25 17.98 29.49
N LYS A 4 -11.29 17.62 30.26
CA LYS A 4 -11.56 16.21 30.62
C LYS A 4 -12.33 15.45 29.55
N GLU A 5 -13.11 16.14 28.74
CA GLU A 5 -13.96 15.56 27.70
C GLU A 5 -13.33 15.69 26.29
N CYS A 6 -12.29 16.51 26.15
CA CYS A 6 -11.57 16.67 24.89
C CYS A 6 -10.70 15.44 24.56
N GLY A 7 -10.54 15.15 23.27
CA GLY A 7 -9.52 14.25 22.76
C GLY A 7 -8.15 14.94 22.71
N TRP A 8 -7.52 14.98 21.54
CA TRP A 8 -6.22 15.63 21.39
C TRP A 8 -6.36 17.15 21.40
N ILE A 9 -5.46 17.80 22.13
CA ILE A 9 -5.31 19.26 22.17
C ILE A 9 -3.94 19.58 21.62
N PHE A 10 -3.90 20.30 20.51
CA PHE A 10 -2.68 20.80 19.88
C PHE A 10 -2.57 22.30 20.13
N PRO A 11 -1.85 22.73 21.18
CA PRO A 11 -1.65 24.14 21.46
C PRO A 11 -0.64 24.75 20.48
N TYR A 12 -0.95 25.95 19.98
CA TYR A 12 -0.07 26.82 19.21
C TYR A 12 -0.22 28.26 19.72
N GLU A 13 0.75 29.13 19.44
CA GLU A 13 0.99 30.43 20.10
C GLU A 13 -0.27 31.15 20.64
N ASN A 14 -1.28 31.35 19.80
CA ASN A 14 -2.56 31.97 20.18
C ASN A 14 -3.79 31.15 19.73
N THR A 15 -3.62 29.87 19.41
CA THR A 15 -4.69 29.03 18.85
C THR A 15 -4.51 27.58 19.32
N CYS A 16 -5.61 26.92 19.68
CA CYS A 16 -5.59 25.49 19.95
C CYS A 16 -6.50 24.75 18.97
N LEU A 17 -6.01 23.65 18.43
CA LEU A 17 -6.84 22.67 17.73
C LEU A 17 -7.30 21.65 18.77
N VAL A 18 -8.61 21.50 18.92
CA VAL A 18 -9.25 20.55 19.82
C VAL A 18 -10.09 19.62 18.96
N CYS A 19 -9.85 18.32 19.08
CA CYS A 19 -10.71 17.29 18.49
C CYS A 19 -11.30 16.39 19.57
N ASP A 20 -12.45 15.79 19.28
CA ASP A 20 -13.03 14.76 20.13
C ASP A 20 -12.13 13.53 20.22
N ARG A 21 -12.33 12.71 21.25
CA ARG A 21 -11.59 11.45 21.38
C ARG A 21 -12.09 10.46 20.32
N PRO A 22 -11.20 9.80 19.55
CA PRO A 22 -11.61 8.71 18.69
C PRO A 22 -12.30 7.61 19.51
N ILE A 23 -13.41 7.09 18.99
CA ILE A 23 -14.10 5.92 19.54
C ILE A 23 -13.41 4.61 19.14
N LYS A 24 -12.58 4.65 18.09
CA LYS A 24 -11.73 3.55 17.64
C LYS A 24 -10.38 4.07 17.20
N LEU A 25 -9.34 3.37 17.65
CA LEU A 25 -7.95 3.52 17.21
C LEU A 25 -7.34 2.13 17.08
N SER A 26 -6.76 1.84 15.92
CA SER A 26 -6.12 0.56 15.63
C SER A 26 -4.68 0.78 15.18
N PHE A 27 -3.80 -0.09 15.66
CA PHE A 27 -2.37 -0.05 15.43
C PHE A 27 -1.85 -1.43 15.03
N ASP A 28 -0.76 -1.45 14.27
CA ASP A 28 0.00 -2.68 14.03
C ASP A 28 0.93 -3.02 15.22
N SER A 29 1.69 -4.12 15.08
CA SER A 29 2.64 -4.60 16.09
C SER A 29 3.78 -3.63 16.40
N GLU A 30 4.03 -2.65 15.52
CA GLU A 30 5.05 -1.61 15.71
C GLU A 30 4.43 -0.30 16.24
N HIS A 31 3.18 -0.34 16.73
CA HIS A 31 2.43 0.81 17.24
C HIS A 31 2.20 1.91 16.18
N ARG A 32 2.13 1.54 14.90
CA ARG A 32 1.80 2.47 13.81
C ARG A 32 0.31 2.35 13.49
N LEU A 33 -0.33 3.48 13.16
CA LEU A 33 -1.76 3.50 12.79
C LEU A 33 -2.02 2.57 11.59
N HIS A 34 -2.86 1.56 11.79
CA HIS A 34 -3.13 0.53 10.81
C HIS A 34 -4.36 -0.29 11.18
N ALA A 35 -5.13 -0.67 10.17
CA ALA A 35 -6.16 -1.71 10.26
C ALA A 35 -6.37 -2.33 8.87
N GLU A 36 -6.45 -3.65 8.80
CA GLU A 36 -6.73 -4.37 7.55
C GLU A 36 -8.24 -4.50 7.33
N ALA A 37 -8.72 -4.07 6.15
CA ALA A 37 -10.15 -4.10 5.78
C ALA A 37 -11.10 -3.39 6.76
N ASP A 38 -10.57 -2.48 7.60
CA ASP A 38 -11.29 -1.87 8.71
C ASP A 38 -10.74 -0.46 9.00
N LEU A 39 -11.49 0.34 9.73
CA LEU A 39 -11.14 1.71 10.09
C LEU A 39 -9.99 1.72 11.10
N ALA A 40 -8.91 2.43 10.76
CA ALA A 40 -7.80 2.67 11.68
C ALA A 40 -8.15 3.75 12.72
N ILE A 41 -8.99 4.72 12.32
CA ILE A 41 -9.51 5.76 13.21
C ILE A 41 -11.01 5.93 12.95
N GLN A 42 -11.79 6.05 14.02
CA GLN A 42 -13.19 6.45 13.95
C GLN A 42 -13.52 7.42 15.10
N PHE A 43 -14.22 8.50 14.78
CA PHE A 43 -14.73 9.48 15.74
C PHE A 43 -16.25 9.34 15.90
N ALA A 44 -16.78 9.89 17.00
CA ALA A 44 -18.20 9.80 17.34
C ALA A 44 -19.11 10.56 16.35
N ASP A 45 -18.59 11.57 15.66
CA ASP A 45 -19.27 12.35 14.62
C ASP A 45 -19.39 11.61 13.27
N GLY A 46 -18.80 10.42 13.16
CA GLY A 46 -18.77 9.61 11.94
C GLY A 46 -17.55 9.85 11.05
N PHE A 47 -16.68 10.80 11.37
CA PHE A 47 -15.41 10.94 10.67
C PHE A 47 -14.55 9.70 10.91
N SER A 48 -13.97 9.18 9.83
CA SER A 48 -13.23 7.92 9.89
C SER A 48 -12.18 7.82 8.80
N MET A 49 -11.11 7.07 9.09
CA MET A 49 -9.93 6.99 8.24
C MET A 49 -9.39 5.57 8.19
N TYR A 50 -8.89 5.19 7.01
CA TYR A 50 -8.12 3.97 6.79
C TYR A 50 -6.64 4.33 6.74
N ALA A 51 -5.79 3.53 7.39
CA ALA A 51 -4.35 3.72 7.40
C ALA A 51 -3.65 2.38 7.20
N ASN A 52 -2.47 2.41 6.57
CA ASN A 52 -1.64 1.23 6.40
C ASN A 52 -0.23 1.46 6.95
N HIS A 53 0.13 0.71 8.00
CA HIS A 53 1.45 0.70 8.64
C HIS A 53 2.03 2.09 8.93
N GLY A 54 1.17 3.06 9.29
CA GLY A 54 1.56 4.43 9.61
C GLY A 54 2.48 5.10 8.60
N GLN A 55 2.42 4.74 7.31
CA GLN A 55 3.29 5.28 6.26
C GLN A 55 3.06 6.78 5.95
N GLY A 56 2.30 7.49 6.80
CA GLY A 56 1.87 8.86 6.54
C GLY A 56 0.80 8.98 5.44
N VAL A 57 0.29 7.85 4.94
CA VAL A 57 -0.68 7.79 3.84
C VAL A 57 -2.04 7.38 4.38
N TRP A 58 -3.04 8.24 4.15
CA TRP A 58 -4.44 7.89 4.39
C TRP A 58 -4.99 7.16 3.16
N LEU A 59 -5.49 5.95 3.38
CA LEU A 59 -6.03 5.15 2.29
C LEU A 59 -7.43 5.63 1.90
N PRO A 60 -7.67 5.89 0.61
CA PRO A 60 -9.03 6.04 0.09
C PRO A 60 -9.93 4.88 0.51
N LYS A 61 -11.18 5.18 0.86
CA LYS A 61 -12.19 4.18 1.27
C LYS A 61 -12.33 3.03 0.28
N LYS A 62 -12.11 3.28 -1.03
CA LYS A 62 -12.17 2.24 -2.07
C LYS A 62 -11.18 1.09 -1.82
N TYR A 63 -10.01 1.38 -1.24
CA TYR A 63 -8.97 0.40 -0.91
C TYR A 63 -9.07 -0.08 0.53
N GLY A 64 -9.19 0.85 1.50
CA GLY A 64 -9.08 0.53 2.92
C GLY A 64 -10.16 -0.39 3.47
N LYS A 65 -11.35 -0.42 2.83
CA LYS A 65 -12.44 -1.34 3.20
C LYS A 65 -12.20 -2.80 2.79
N LEU A 66 -11.17 -3.05 1.98
CA LEU A 66 -10.85 -4.35 1.42
C LEU A 66 -9.55 -4.85 2.02
N HIS A 67 -9.46 -6.16 2.21
CA HIS A 67 -8.21 -6.79 2.61
C HIS A 67 -7.20 -6.70 1.45
N PRO A 68 -5.89 -6.49 1.68
CA PRO A 68 -4.89 -6.37 0.59
C PRO A 68 -4.92 -7.50 -0.45
N LYS A 69 -5.21 -8.74 -0.01
CA LYS A 69 -5.47 -9.91 -0.89
C LYS A 69 -6.58 -9.72 -1.93
N GLN A 70 -7.51 -8.79 -1.70
CA GLN A 70 -8.62 -8.47 -2.62
C GLN A 70 -8.29 -7.27 -3.51
N TRP A 71 -7.13 -6.63 -3.34
CA TRP A 71 -6.72 -5.52 -4.19
C TRP A 71 -6.35 -6.00 -5.59
N GLN A 72 -6.72 -5.22 -6.60
CA GLN A 72 -6.49 -5.51 -8.01
C GLN A 72 -5.32 -4.69 -8.53
N ALA A 73 -4.40 -5.32 -9.27
CA ALA A 73 -3.23 -4.64 -9.82
C ALA A 73 -3.63 -3.52 -10.80
N GLN A 74 -4.76 -3.65 -11.50
CA GLN A 74 -5.28 -2.65 -12.42
C GLN A 74 -5.46 -1.27 -11.77
N TRP A 75 -5.76 -1.22 -10.47
CA TRP A 75 -5.93 0.05 -9.77
C TRP A 75 -4.66 0.89 -9.67
N LEU A 76 -3.48 0.29 -9.86
CA LEU A 76 -2.21 1.02 -9.94
C LEU A 76 -2.17 1.96 -11.15
N LEU A 77 -2.86 1.60 -12.22
CA LEU A 77 -2.90 2.36 -13.47
C LEU A 77 -3.86 3.56 -13.39
N GLU A 78 -4.86 3.49 -12.52
CA GLU A 78 -5.84 4.56 -12.30
C GLU A 78 -5.44 5.51 -11.17
N GLU A 79 -4.63 5.03 -10.22
CA GLU A 79 -4.29 5.80 -9.02
C GLU A 79 -3.20 6.83 -9.32
N LYS A 80 -3.52 8.11 -9.10
CA LYS A 80 -2.62 9.23 -9.39
C LYS A 80 -1.71 9.55 -8.21
N ASN A 81 -2.13 9.25 -6.99
CA ASN A 81 -1.32 9.53 -5.81
C ASN A 81 -0.19 8.49 -5.70
N ALA A 82 1.05 8.93 -5.91
CA ALA A 82 2.23 8.08 -5.87
C ALA A 82 2.41 7.34 -4.52
N GLU A 83 2.07 7.98 -3.41
CA GLU A 83 2.17 7.35 -2.09
C GLU A 83 1.11 6.26 -1.90
N VAL A 84 -0.10 6.45 -2.42
CA VAL A 84 -1.14 5.41 -2.42
C VAL A 84 -0.75 4.26 -3.35
N ARG A 85 -0.21 4.56 -4.54
CA ARG A 85 0.35 3.52 -5.44
C ARG A 85 1.42 2.69 -4.74
N ARG A 86 2.34 3.32 -3.99
CA ARG A 86 3.36 2.60 -3.22
C ARG A 86 2.74 1.61 -2.23
N VAL A 87 1.71 2.04 -1.50
CA VAL A 87 1.00 1.18 -0.56
C VAL A 87 0.30 0.02 -1.28
N LEU A 88 -0.31 0.26 -2.44
CA LEU A 88 -0.92 -0.79 -3.26
C LEU A 88 0.11 -1.79 -3.77
N ILE A 89 1.27 -1.32 -4.26
CA ILE A 89 2.36 -2.19 -4.74
C ILE A 89 2.79 -3.14 -3.61
N GLN A 90 3.04 -2.60 -2.42
CA GLN A 90 3.46 -3.39 -1.26
C GLN A 90 2.39 -4.38 -0.80
N GLY A 91 1.11 -3.99 -0.82
CA GLY A 91 0.01 -4.86 -0.38
C GLY A 91 -0.40 -5.94 -1.39
N ILE A 92 -0.27 -5.66 -2.69
CA ILE A 92 -0.56 -6.64 -3.76
C ILE A 92 0.62 -7.60 -3.94
N GLY A 93 1.84 -7.08 -3.92
CA GLY A 93 3.08 -7.80 -4.15
C GLY A 93 3.45 -7.90 -5.63
N ASP A 94 4.75 -7.85 -5.91
CA ASP A 94 5.30 -7.77 -7.27
C ASP A 94 4.84 -8.93 -8.17
N GLU A 95 4.82 -10.16 -7.65
CA GLU A 95 4.43 -11.36 -8.41
C GLU A 95 3.01 -11.25 -8.97
N ARG A 96 2.05 -10.84 -8.13
CA ARG A 96 0.65 -10.68 -8.54
C ARG A 96 0.49 -9.54 -9.53
N ILE A 97 1.22 -8.45 -9.34
CA ILE A 97 1.19 -7.31 -10.26
C ILE A 97 1.68 -7.73 -11.64
N CYS A 98 2.79 -8.47 -11.71
CA CYS A 98 3.35 -8.94 -12.98
C CYS A 98 2.40 -9.90 -13.71
N GLN A 99 1.73 -10.79 -12.97
CA GLN A 99 0.75 -11.72 -13.52
C GLN A 99 -0.52 -11.00 -14.02
N GLU A 100 -1.10 -10.12 -13.19
CA GLU A 100 -2.38 -9.46 -13.49
C GLU A 100 -2.23 -8.37 -14.57
N LEU A 101 -1.12 -7.64 -14.60
CA LEU A 101 -0.88 -6.56 -15.57
C LEU A 101 -0.10 -7.00 -16.82
N GLN A 102 0.12 -8.31 -17.00
CA GLN A 102 0.86 -8.87 -18.14
C GLN A 102 2.19 -8.15 -18.38
N ALA A 103 2.97 -7.97 -17.31
CA ALA A 103 4.24 -7.26 -17.41
C ALA A 103 5.16 -7.98 -18.40
N ILE A 104 5.74 -7.22 -19.33
CA ILE A 104 6.70 -7.71 -20.31
C ILE A 104 8.10 -7.45 -19.75
N GLU A 105 8.93 -8.48 -19.72
CA GLU A 105 10.35 -8.34 -19.45
C GLU A 105 11.00 -7.49 -20.54
N LEU A 106 11.55 -6.33 -20.15
CA LEU A 106 12.28 -5.46 -21.07
C LEU A 106 13.76 -5.80 -21.13
N ASP A 107 14.34 -6.07 -19.97
CA ASP A 107 15.78 -6.26 -19.83
C ASP A 107 16.11 -7.10 -18.60
N ASN A 108 17.23 -7.81 -18.66
CA ASN A 108 17.80 -8.51 -17.53
C ASN A 108 19.29 -8.18 -17.40
N TRP A 109 19.70 -7.84 -16.18
CA TRP A 109 21.10 -7.54 -15.90
C TRP A 109 21.48 -8.06 -14.52
N GLN A 110 22.39 -9.02 -14.50
CA GLN A 110 22.79 -9.75 -13.29
C GLN A 110 21.59 -10.36 -12.56
N GLU A 111 21.33 -9.92 -11.32
CA GLU A 111 20.22 -10.37 -10.47
C GLU A 111 18.98 -9.48 -10.59
N TYR A 112 18.91 -8.61 -11.60
CA TYR A 112 17.80 -7.67 -11.78
C TYR A 112 17.08 -7.93 -13.09
N THR A 113 15.76 -7.96 -13.03
CA THR A 113 14.90 -7.99 -14.21
C THR A 113 14.06 -6.71 -14.22
N LEU A 114 14.17 -5.96 -15.31
CA LEU A 114 13.35 -4.77 -15.56
C LEU A 114 12.07 -5.20 -16.25
N LEU A 115 10.95 -4.93 -15.59
CA LEU A 115 9.63 -5.27 -16.10
C LEU A 115 8.90 -4.00 -16.51
N LYS A 116 8.36 -3.99 -17.73
CA LYS A 116 7.45 -2.96 -18.21
C LYS A 116 6.03 -3.47 -18.13
N ILE A 117 5.19 -2.68 -17.49
CA ILE A 117 3.76 -2.90 -17.55
C ILE A 117 3.25 -2.22 -18.81
N ASN A 118 2.71 -3.01 -19.74
CA ASN A 118 2.00 -2.48 -20.91
C ASN A 118 0.61 -2.03 -20.46
N ALA A 119 0.55 -0.85 -19.87
CA ALA A 119 -0.68 -0.15 -19.62
C ALA A 119 -0.95 0.76 -20.82
N ASP A 120 -2.07 0.55 -21.52
CA ASP A 120 -2.54 1.40 -22.61
C ASP A 120 -3.15 2.68 -22.00
N VAL A 121 -2.31 3.43 -21.29
CA VAL A 121 -2.68 4.59 -20.48
C VAL A 121 -1.88 5.78 -21.01
N ASP A 122 -2.59 6.81 -21.46
CA ASP A 122 -2.05 7.99 -22.14
C ASP A 122 -1.03 8.81 -21.32
N GLU A 123 -0.86 8.52 -20.01
CA GLU A 123 0.02 9.27 -19.12
C GLU A 123 0.89 8.32 -18.27
N GLU A 124 2.20 8.36 -18.55
CA GLU A 124 3.33 7.75 -17.82
C GLU A 124 3.48 6.21 -17.84
N GLN A 125 4.59 5.73 -18.42
CA GLN A 125 4.99 4.32 -18.35
C GLN A 125 5.45 3.97 -16.94
N MET A 126 4.85 2.94 -16.34
CA MET A 126 5.27 2.42 -15.04
C MET A 126 6.29 1.28 -15.22
N TYR A 127 7.46 1.44 -14.60
CA TYR A 127 8.51 0.43 -14.54
C TYR A 127 8.58 -0.18 -13.15
N LEU A 128 8.64 -1.51 -13.07
CA LEU A 128 8.92 -2.24 -11.83
C LEU A 128 10.28 -2.93 -11.96
N THR A 129 11.09 -2.85 -10.91
CA THR A 129 12.35 -3.59 -10.80
C THR A 129 12.16 -4.74 -9.83
N GLN A 130 12.32 -5.97 -10.32
CA GLN A 130 12.33 -7.16 -9.48
C GLN A 130 13.76 -7.68 -9.34
N VAL A 131 14.15 -8.07 -8.12
CA VAL A 131 15.37 -8.86 -7.90
C VAL A 131 15.05 -10.31 -8.25
N ALA A 132 15.75 -10.85 -9.24
CA ALA A 132 15.72 -12.28 -9.55
C ALA A 132 16.39 -13.03 -8.39
N SER A 133 15.59 -13.53 -7.45
CA SER A 133 16.06 -14.47 -6.43
C SER A 133 16.50 -15.76 -7.12
N TYR A 134 17.80 -15.87 -7.42
CA TYR A 134 18.43 -17.07 -7.96
C TYR A 134 18.43 -18.19 -6.93
N LEU A 135 17.32 -18.92 -6.77
CA LEU A 135 17.32 -20.18 -6.01
C LEU A 135 16.56 -21.37 -6.63
N PHE A 136 15.90 -21.26 -7.78
CA PHE A 136 15.32 -22.44 -8.44
C PHE A 136 15.47 -22.40 -9.96
N ARG A 137 16.68 -22.65 -10.46
CA ARG A 137 16.87 -23.10 -11.85
C ARG A 137 18.16 -23.91 -12.09
N SER A 138 18.69 -24.56 -11.04
CA SER A 138 19.88 -25.42 -11.12
C SER A 138 19.63 -26.92 -10.87
N GLN A 139 18.37 -27.38 -10.81
CA GLN A 139 18.06 -28.82 -10.78
C GLN A 139 17.39 -29.36 -12.06
N ASP A 140 16.70 -28.53 -12.85
CA ASP A 140 16.00 -29.03 -14.06
C ASP A 140 16.88 -29.19 -15.31
N ARG A 141 18.17 -28.82 -15.26
CA ARG A 141 19.12 -29.09 -16.36
C ARG A 141 19.91 -30.39 -16.22
N LEU A 142 19.81 -31.10 -15.10
CA LEU A 142 20.54 -32.36 -14.90
C LEU A 142 19.69 -33.62 -15.15
N MET A 143 18.36 -33.51 -15.25
CA MET A 143 17.46 -34.64 -15.54
C MET A 143 17.07 -34.78 -17.02
N ALA A 144 17.54 -33.88 -17.90
CA ALA A 144 17.24 -33.93 -19.33
C ALA A 144 18.36 -34.53 -20.20
N ASN A 145 19.45 -35.02 -19.60
CA ASN A 145 20.59 -35.64 -20.28
C ASN A 145 21.06 -36.94 -19.58
N SER A 146 20.12 -37.79 -19.15
CA SER A 146 20.41 -39.16 -18.69
C SER A 146 19.45 -40.16 -19.31
#